data_AF-A0A6G1LHH0-F1
#
_entry.id   AF-A0A6G1LHH0-F1
#
_cell.length_a   1.000
_cell.length_b   1.000
_cell.length_c   1.000
_cell.angle_alpha   90.00
_cell.angle_beta   90.00
_cell.angle_gamma   90.00
#
_symmetry.space_group_name_H-M   'P 1'
#
loop_
_entity.id
_entity.type
_entity.pdbx_description
1 polymer ?
#
loop_
_entity_poly.entity_id
_entity_poly.type
_entity_poly.pdbx_seq_one_letter_code
_entity_poly.pdbx_strand_id
1 'polypeptide(L)'
;MSIHDLPLMLPESNQSVFTHGDMSPRNIMVDERLQITGIVDWEAVGWYPDYWEYINIWKPSVDLDWQKWMDQTAPRKWDRRGVDAARRVLF
;
A
#
# COMPACT_ATOMS: atom_id res chain seq x y z
N MET A 1 23.01 -8.77 5.90
CA MET A 1 21.60 -9.20 5.99
C MET A 1 21.41 -10.29 4.95
N SER A 2 20.98 -11.47 5.38
CA SER A 2 20.72 -12.60 4.48
C SER A 2 19.33 -12.48 3.87
N ILE A 3 19.09 -13.05 2.68
CA ILE A 3 17.75 -13.11 2.07
C ILE A 3 16.76 -13.88 2.97
N HIS A 4 17.27 -14.81 3.78
CA HIS A 4 16.49 -15.57 4.75
C HIS A 4 15.99 -14.72 5.92
N ASP A 5 16.60 -13.57 6.17
CA ASP A 5 16.19 -12.65 7.25
C ASP A 5 15.08 -11.69 6.80
N LEU A 6 14.84 -11.55 5.49
CA LEU A 6 13.88 -10.57 4.95
C LEU A 6 12.45 -10.74 5.48
N PRO A 7 11.89 -11.96 5.61
CA PRO A 7 10.54 -12.13 6.15
C PRO A 7 10.41 -11.63 7.60
N LEU A 8 11.47 -11.74 8.40
CA LEU A 8 11.49 -11.30 9.80
C LEU A 8 11.47 -9.77 9.95
N MET A 9 11.69 -9.04 8.86
CA MET A 9 11.66 -7.58 8.86
C MET A 9 10.29 -7.01 8.47
N LEU A 10 9.39 -7.84 7.93
CA LEU A 10 8.06 -7.40 7.55
C LEU A 10 7.22 -7.09 8.80
N PRO A 11 6.23 -6.19 8.70
CA PRO A 11 5.29 -6.00 9.78
C PRO A 11 4.57 -7.30 10.14
N GLU A 12 4.39 -7.55 11.42
CA GLU A 12 3.56 -8.67 11.88
C GLU A 12 2.08 -8.29 11.81
N SER A 13 1.30 -9.13 11.14
CA SER A 13 -0.15 -9.04 11.10
C SER A 13 -0.76 -10.42 11.26
N ASN A 14 -1.86 -10.48 12.01
CA ASN A 14 -2.68 -11.67 12.19
C ASN A 14 -4.00 -11.59 11.40
N GLN A 15 -4.16 -10.58 10.54
CA GLN A 15 -5.37 -10.36 9.76
C GLN A 15 -5.09 -10.57 8.27
N SER A 16 -5.99 -11.28 7.60
CA SER A 16 -6.06 -11.32 6.15
C SER A 16 -7.25 -10.50 5.70
N VAL A 17 -7.02 -9.48 4.87
CA VAL A 17 -8.04 -8.57 4.37
C VAL A 17 -7.95 -8.52 2.85
N PHE A 18 -9.09 -8.22 2.21
CA PHE A 18 -9.13 -8.00 0.78
C PHE A 18 -8.58 -6.61 0.46
N THR A 19 -7.44 -6.56 -0.23
CA THR A 19 -6.75 -5.31 -0.59
C THR A 19 -6.77 -5.13 -2.10
N HIS A 20 -6.81 -3.88 -2.56
CA HIS A 20 -6.75 -3.53 -3.98
C HIS A 20 -5.35 -3.75 -4.57
N GLY A 21 -4.29 -3.45 -3.80
CA GLY A 21 -2.88 -3.70 -4.20
C GLY A 21 -2.25 -2.61 -5.07
N ASP A 22 -3.07 -1.74 -5.66
CA ASP A 22 -2.66 -0.55 -6.44
C ASP A 22 -3.56 0.67 -6.18
N MET A 23 -3.84 0.99 -4.89
CA MET A 23 -4.61 2.20 -4.58
C MET A 23 -3.84 3.47 -4.91
N SER A 24 -4.32 4.18 -5.94
CA SER A 24 -3.78 5.46 -6.39
C SER A 24 -4.90 6.36 -6.94
N PRO A 25 -4.70 7.68 -7.03
CA PRO A 25 -5.76 8.61 -7.47
C PRO A 25 -6.34 8.28 -8.86
N ARG A 26 -5.51 7.75 -9.77
CA ARG A 26 -5.94 7.33 -11.12
C ARG A 26 -6.98 6.20 -11.12
N ASN A 27 -7.06 5.44 -10.03
CA ASN A 27 -7.95 4.29 -9.87
C ASN A 27 -9.23 4.65 -9.08
N ILE A 28 -9.43 5.95 -8.76
CA ILE A 28 -10.61 6.45 -8.04
C ILE A 28 -11.40 7.35 -8.98
N MET A 29 -12.65 6.97 -9.26
CA MET A 29 -13.57 7.78 -10.04
C MET A 29 -14.28 8.79 -9.15
N VAL A 30 -14.36 10.03 -9.62
CA VAL A 30 -15.09 11.13 -8.96
C VAL A 30 -16.08 11.76 -9.93
N ASP A 31 -17.25 12.16 -9.42
CA ASP A 31 -18.22 12.94 -10.21
C ASP A 31 -17.93 14.45 -10.16
N GLU A 32 -18.76 15.23 -10.85
CA GLU A 32 -18.67 16.70 -10.88
C GLU A 32 -18.87 17.36 -9.50
N ARG A 33 -19.39 16.62 -8.52
CA ARG A 33 -19.62 17.07 -7.14
C ARG A 33 -18.53 16.56 -6.18
N LEU A 34 -17.42 16.05 -6.72
CA LEU A 34 -16.29 15.48 -5.98
C LEU A 34 -16.70 14.30 -5.09
N GLN A 35 -17.76 13.58 -5.45
CA GLN A 35 -18.15 12.34 -4.77
C GLN A 35 -17.42 11.16 -5.41
N ILE A 36 -16.90 10.27 -4.58
CA ILE A 36 -16.31 9.01 -5.06
C ILE A 36 -17.44 8.15 -5.63
N THR A 37 -17.34 7.79 -6.91
CA THR A 37 -18.36 7.00 -7.62
C THR A 37 -17.91 5.57 -7.91
N GLY A 38 -16.61 5.29 -7.81
CA GLY A 38 -16.09 3.96 -8.05
C GLY A 38 -14.60 3.83 -7.79
N ILE A 39 -14.18 2.57 -7.61
CA ILE A 39 -12.78 2.15 -7.60
C ILE A 39 -12.63 1.17 -8.76
N VAL A 40 -11.60 1.37 -9.59
CA VAL A 40 -11.33 0.58 -10.80
C VAL A 40 -9.92 -0.01 -10.74
N ASP A 41 -9.58 -0.85 -11.72
CA ASP A 41 -8.23 -1.45 -11.85
C ASP A 41 -7.88 -2.49 -10.77
N TRP A 42 -8.79 -3.44 -10.57
CA TRP A 42 -8.71 -4.48 -9.54
C TRP A 42 -7.81 -5.67 -9.90
N GLU A 43 -6.96 -5.59 -10.92
CA GLU A 43 -6.16 -6.75 -11.36
C GLU A 43 -5.09 -7.20 -10.34
N ALA A 44 -4.66 -6.29 -9.46
CA ALA A 44 -3.68 -6.55 -8.39
C ALA A 44 -4.32 -6.99 -7.06
N VAL A 45 -5.62 -7.26 -7.05
CA VAL A 45 -6.39 -7.54 -5.84
C VAL A 45 -6.01 -8.89 -5.22
N GLY A 46 -6.14 -8.99 -3.90
CA GLY A 46 -6.03 -10.27 -3.21
C GLY A 46 -6.25 -10.18 -1.71
N TRP A 47 -6.15 -11.35 -1.07
CA TRP A 47 -6.18 -11.47 0.38
C TRP A 47 -4.77 -11.38 0.93
N TYR A 48 -4.46 -10.24 1.55
CA TYR A 48 -3.13 -9.92 2.06
C TYR A 48 -3.19 -9.46 3.52
N PRO A 49 -2.04 -9.40 4.22
CA PRO A 49 -1.97 -8.74 5.52
C PRO A 49 -2.57 -7.33 5.51
N ASP A 50 -3.17 -6.90 6.61
CA ASP A 50 -3.80 -5.56 6.76
C ASP A 50 -2.84 -4.37 6.59
N TYR A 51 -1.52 -4.59 6.63
CA TYR A 51 -0.52 -3.58 6.29
C TYR A 51 -0.30 -3.41 4.78
N TRP A 52 -0.76 -4.35 3.95
CA TRP A 52 -0.34 -4.46 2.55
C TRP A 52 -0.70 -3.25 1.71
N GLU A 53 -1.93 -2.73 1.83
CA GLU A 53 -2.37 -1.55 1.09
C GLU A 53 -1.54 -0.31 1.48
N TYR A 54 -1.33 -0.11 2.78
CA TYR A 54 -0.50 0.99 3.30
C TYR A 54 0.91 0.96 2.71
N ILE A 55 1.53 -0.22 2.65
CA ILE A 55 2.88 -0.42 2.10
C ILE A 55 2.93 -0.22 0.57
N ASN A 56 1.85 -0.54 -0.15
CA ASN A 56 1.78 -0.34 -1.60
C ASN A 56 1.65 1.14 -1.97
N ILE A 57 0.97 1.95 -1.16
CA ILE A 57 0.88 3.41 -1.37
C ILE A 57 2.26 4.07 -1.37
N TRP A 58 3.22 3.54 -0.59
CA TRP A 58 4.60 4.04 -0.53
C TRP A 58 5.50 3.59 -1.69
N LYS A 59 4.98 2.85 -2.68
CA LYS A 59 5.75 2.56 -3.91
C LYS A 59 6.18 3.90 -4.56
N PRO A 60 7.39 3.98 -5.15
CA PRO A 60 7.82 5.20 -5.83
C PRO A 60 6.77 5.68 -6.82
N SER A 61 6.31 6.92 -6.64
CA SER A 61 5.31 7.55 -7.49
C SER A 61 5.67 9.01 -7.71
N VAL A 62 5.20 9.59 -8.81
CA VAL A 62 5.36 11.02 -9.10
C VAL A 62 4.46 11.88 -8.21
N ASP A 63 3.46 11.29 -7.57
CA ASP A 63 2.46 11.96 -6.75
C ASP A 63 2.80 11.79 -5.26
N LEU A 64 3.65 12.68 -4.77
CA LEU A 64 4.03 12.72 -3.35
C LEU A 64 2.88 13.22 -2.46
N ASP A 65 1.92 13.97 -3.02
CA ASP A 65 0.78 14.49 -2.26
C ASP A 65 -0.16 13.35 -1.87
N TRP A 66 -0.39 12.38 -2.75
CA TRP A 66 -1.16 11.17 -2.43
C TRP A 66 -0.56 10.41 -1.25
N GLN A 67 0.74 10.13 -1.28
CA GLN A 67 1.42 9.39 -0.21
C GLN A 67 1.30 10.13 1.13
N LYS A 68 1.47 11.45 1.10
CA LYS A 68 1.34 12.30 2.29
C LYS A 68 -0.08 12.29 2.84
N TRP A 69 -1.10 12.44 2.00
CA TRP A 69 -2.50 12.40 2.43
C TRP A 69 -2.89 11.05 3.01
N MET A 70 -2.49 9.97 2.35
CA MET A 70 -2.76 8.62 2.83
C MET A 70 -2.05 8.33 4.15
N ASP A 71 -0.80 8.77 4.34
CA ASP A 71 -0.12 8.64 5.64
C ASP A 71 -0.80 9.46 6.75
N GLN A 72 -1.30 10.66 6.43
CA GLN A 72 -2.00 11.51 7.41
C GLN A 72 -3.34 10.94 7.85
N THR A 73 -4.03 10.23 6.95
CA THR A 73 -5.39 9.72 7.16
C THR A 73 -5.45 8.23 7.44
N ALA A 74 -4.31 7.53 7.40
CA ALA A 74 -4.22 6.11 7.69
C ALA A 74 -4.81 5.79 9.08
N PRO A 75 -5.80 4.88 9.18
CA PRO A 75 -6.35 4.46 10.46
C PRO A 75 -5.29 3.84 11.37
N ARG A 76 -4.28 3.21 10.76
CA ARG A 76 -3.11 2.63 11.40
C ARG A 76 -1.89 2.82 10.51
N LYS A 77 -0.79 3.27 11.11
CA LYS A 77 0.50 3.36 10.43
C LYS A 77 1.31 2.09 10.67
N TRP A 78 2.04 1.67 9.64
CA TRP A 78 2.89 0.48 9.69
C TRP A 78 4.35 0.83 9.47
N ASP A 79 5.25 0.08 10.12
CA ASP A 79 6.68 0.22 9.90
C ASP A 79 7.06 -0.34 8.52
N ARG A 80 7.46 0.54 7.60
CA ARG A 80 7.83 0.15 6.24
C ARG A 80 9.32 -0.17 6.08
N ARG A 81 10.16 0.04 7.09
CA ARG A 81 11.63 -0.07 6.96
C ARG A 81 12.06 -1.44 6.43
N GLY A 82 11.44 -2.51 6.92
CA GLY A 82 11.74 -3.86 6.44
C GLY A 82 11.31 -4.11 5.00
N VAL A 83 10.15 -3.58 4.59
CA VAL A 83 9.70 -3.67 3.20
C VAL A 83 10.62 -2.88 2.28
N ASP A 84 11.02 -1.68 2.68
CA ASP A 84 11.93 -0.84 1.90
C ASP A 84 13.31 -1.51 1.75
N ALA A 85 13.80 -2.17 2.80
CA ALA A 85 15.01 -2.98 2.74
C ALA A 85 14.86 -4.17 1.77
N ALA A 86 13.76 -4.91 1.87
CA ALA A 86 13.48 -6.03 0.97
C ALA A 86 13.39 -5.58 -0.50
N ARG A 87 12.71 -4.47 -0.78
CA ARG A 87 12.59 -3.90 -2.13
C ARG A 87 13.94 -3.55 -2.75
N ARG A 88 14.91 -3.06 -1.97
CA ARG A 88 16.27 -2.74 -2.44
C ARG A 88 17.15 -3.97 -2.73
N VAL A 89 16.81 -5.13 -2.16
CA VAL A 89 17.56 -6.38 -2.34
C VAL A 89 16.98 -7.19 -3.50
N LEU A 90 15.65 -7.16 -3.66
CA LEU A 90 14.92 -7.98 -4.62
C LEU A 90 14.77 -7.32 -6.01
N PHE A 91 14.96 -6.00 -6.11
CA PHE A 91 14.82 -5.20 -7.34
C PHE A 91 15.92 -4.14 -7.40
#